data_AF-A0A935WEL3-F1
#
_entry.id   AF-A0A935WEL3-F1
#
_cell.length_a   1.000
_cell.length_b   1.000
_cell.length_c   1.000
_cell.angle_alpha   90.00
_cell.angle_beta   90.00
_cell.angle_gamma   90.00
#
_symmetry.space_group_name_H-M   'P 1'
#
loop_
_entity.id
_entity.type
_entity.pdbx_description
1 polymer ?
#
loop_
_entity_poly.entity_id
_entity_poly.type
_entity_poly.pdbx_seq_one_letter_code
_entity_poly.pdbx_strand_id
1 'polypeptide(L)'
;MASSPSPLPPLLDRWMREALGGPMPQERRATCDDCAMCQAPGGESSDDAVFFDPATKCCTYMPTLWNYQVGALLADASPEAAEGRRTVEARLDAGIAVGPLGCLRTPVYETAYRHIAGAFGRVPSMRCPHYLADGGRCGVWRARESTCATWFCKHERGELGKAFWDRLHQLLRAAERAVAHWVVLQLDVGDAALGTLLPPPAGALADLFTPEDFEGPRSPAERARVWGRWTGRERAFFAEAHARVARLRWRDIRALGGTELQALERLARAAYARHASAGLPGRLTAGSFEFSPLPGGGALVASYSHTDPLRLSPVVLAALRFFDGRPVRAARAASEAVDGVVLELPLLRRLVDFGVLAPADSSPPA
;
A
#
# COMPACT_ATOMS: atom_id res chain seq x y z
N MET A 1 -12.47 17.14 5.95
CA MET A 1 -11.04 17.27 6.31
C MET A 1 -10.34 17.97 5.16
N ALA A 2 -9.61 19.07 5.40
CA ALA A 2 -8.74 19.62 4.38
C ALA A 2 -7.76 18.51 3.93
N SER A 3 -7.66 18.29 2.61
CA SER A 3 -6.80 17.25 2.04
C SER A 3 -5.38 17.43 2.58
N SER A 4 -4.92 16.46 3.38
CA SER A 4 -3.53 16.42 3.81
C SER A 4 -2.67 16.43 2.54
N PRO A 5 -1.63 17.28 2.43
CA PRO A 5 -0.80 17.35 1.24
C PRO A 5 0.07 16.10 1.04
N SER A 6 -0.11 15.05 1.85
CA SER A 6 0.57 13.76 1.72
C SER A 6 -0.45 12.62 1.74
N PRO A 7 -0.31 11.60 0.88
CA PRO A 7 -1.14 10.40 0.94
C PRO A 7 -0.79 9.49 2.13
N LEU A 8 0.35 9.74 2.79
CA LEU A 8 0.78 8.99 3.96
C LEU A 8 0.15 9.55 5.26
N PRO A 9 -0.12 8.68 6.26
CA PRO A 9 -0.46 9.11 7.60
C PRO A 9 0.65 10.00 8.21
N PRO A 10 0.33 10.97 9.09
CA PRO A 10 1.29 11.97 9.55
C PRO A 10 2.63 11.43 10.07
N LEU A 11 2.59 10.32 10.83
CA LEU A 11 3.81 9.70 11.36
C LEU A 11 4.69 9.11 10.24
N LEU A 12 4.09 8.37 9.31
CA LEU A 12 4.82 7.76 8.19
C LEU A 12 5.31 8.85 7.23
N ASP A 13 4.53 9.90 6.98
CA ASP A 13 4.95 11.05 6.16
C ASP A 13 6.20 11.72 6.75
N ARG A 14 6.22 11.97 8.07
CA ARG A 14 7.38 12.53 8.75
C ARG A 14 8.63 11.68 8.57
N TRP A 15 8.51 10.37 8.77
CA TRP A 15 9.62 9.43 8.58
C TRP A 15 10.11 9.44 7.14
N MET A 16 9.21 9.42 6.16
CA MET A 16 9.58 9.33 4.75
C MET A 16 10.16 10.63 4.20
N ARG A 17 9.75 11.79 4.71
CA ARG A 17 10.40 13.06 4.38
C ARG A 17 11.88 13.07 4.80
N GLU A 18 12.19 12.55 5.98
CA GLU A 18 13.57 12.39 6.44
C GLU A 18 14.32 11.30 5.64
N ALA A 19 13.65 10.18 5.37
CA ALA A 19 14.22 9.03 4.67
C ALA A 19 14.41 9.22 3.16
N LEU A 20 13.71 10.16 2.52
CA LEU A 20 13.77 10.35 1.06
C LEU A 20 14.24 11.76 0.69
N GLY A 21 14.13 12.73 1.60
CA GLY A 21 14.59 14.10 1.39
C GLY A 21 13.66 14.96 0.52
N GLY A 22 12.40 14.55 0.33
CA GLY A 22 11.44 15.26 -0.50
C GLY A 22 9.98 14.93 -0.16
N PRO A 23 9.01 15.65 -0.76
CA PRO A 23 7.59 15.37 -0.57
C PRO A 23 7.18 14.05 -1.23
N MET A 24 6.16 13.40 -0.67
CA MET A 24 5.62 12.18 -1.25
C MET A 24 4.85 12.51 -2.54
N PRO A 25 4.99 11.69 -3.59
CA PRO A 25 4.20 11.87 -4.80
C PRO A 25 2.71 11.66 -4.48
N GLN A 26 1.86 12.30 -5.28
CA GLN A 26 0.41 12.22 -5.14
C GLN A 26 -0.15 11.22 -6.13
N GLU A 27 -1.11 10.41 -5.69
CA GLU A 27 -1.88 9.50 -6.54
C GLU A 27 -3.33 9.98 -6.63
N ARG A 28 -3.57 11.00 -7.46
CA ARG A 28 -4.83 11.77 -7.46
C ARG A 28 -6.00 10.96 -7.98
N ARG A 29 -5.73 9.92 -8.79
CA ARG A 29 -6.72 8.97 -9.30
C ARG A 29 -7.10 7.85 -8.32
N ALA A 30 -6.43 7.75 -7.17
CA ALA A 30 -6.63 6.68 -6.20
C ALA A 30 -7.14 7.24 -4.85
N THR A 31 -8.25 7.98 -4.90
CA THR A 31 -8.90 8.56 -3.72
C THR A 31 -9.96 7.60 -3.15
N CYS A 32 -10.13 7.60 -1.82
CA CYS A 32 -11.16 6.78 -1.18
C CYS A 32 -12.55 7.40 -1.32
N ASP A 33 -12.65 8.73 -1.23
CA ASP A 33 -13.92 9.48 -1.23
C ASP A 33 -14.60 9.43 -2.62
N ASP A 34 -13.81 9.41 -3.69
CA ASP A 34 -14.27 9.31 -5.08
C ASP A 34 -13.56 8.12 -5.77
N CYS A 35 -13.93 6.91 -5.35
CA CYS A 35 -13.18 5.71 -5.70
C CYS A 35 -13.30 5.39 -7.20
N ALA A 36 -12.20 5.61 -7.93
CA ALA A 36 -12.12 5.34 -9.37
C ALA A 36 -12.20 3.84 -9.77
N MET A 37 -12.38 2.96 -8.79
CA MET A 37 -12.61 1.52 -8.95
C MET A 37 -14.05 1.12 -8.67
N CYS A 38 -14.92 2.05 -8.29
CA CYS A 38 -16.36 1.81 -8.23
C CYS A 38 -16.98 2.22 -9.57
N GLN A 39 -17.94 1.44 -10.05
CA GLN A 39 -18.65 1.76 -11.28
C GLN A 39 -19.46 3.04 -11.11
N ALA A 40 -19.41 3.94 -12.09
CA ALA A 40 -20.23 5.15 -12.07
C ALA A 40 -21.72 4.76 -12.17
N PRO A 41 -22.63 5.45 -11.46
CA PRO A 41 -24.06 5.22 -11.58
C PRO A 41 -24.51 5.37 -13.05
N GLY A 42 -25.08 4.32 -13.63
CA GLY A 42 -25.57 4.32 -15.02
C GLY A 42 -24.51 4.09 -16.10
N GLY A 43 -23.26 3.78 -15.74
CA GLY A 43 -22.23 3.40 -16.72
C GLY A 43 -22.46 1.99 -17.26
N GLU A 44 -22.39 1.81 -18.58
CA GLU A 44 -22.42 0.48 -19.20
C GLU A 44 -21.33 -0.41 -18.58
N SER A 45 -21.73 -1.60 -18.13
CA SER A 45 -20.82 -2.66 -17.69
C SER A 45 -20.02 -3.11 -18.90
N SER A 46 -18.75 -2.72 -19.02
CA SER A 46 -17.84 -3.48 -19.87
C SER A 46 -17.40 -4.71 -19.10
N ASP A 47 -17.68 -5.90 -19.62
CA ASP A 47 -17.31 -7.19 -19.01
C ASP A 47 -15.80 -7.32 -18.71
N ASP A 48 -14.96 -6.49 -19.35
CA ASP A 48 -13.50 -6.49 -19.21
C ASP A 48 -12.95 -5.63 -18.04
N ALA A 49 -13.76 -4.76 -17.42
CA ALA A 49 -13.26 -3.84 -16.40
C ALA A 49 -13.44 -4.38 -14.98
N VAL A 50 -12.33 -4.55 -14.26
CA VAL A 50 -12.32 -5.02 -12.87
C VAL A 50 -12.76 -3.90 -11.93
N PHE A 51 -14.01 -3.92 -11.47
CA PHE A 51 -14.53 -2.99 -10.46
C PHE A 51 -14.58 -3.59 -9.05
N PHE A 52 -14.60 -2.72 -8.04
CA PHE A 52 -14.87 -3.02 -6.64
C PHE A 52 -16.34 -2.81 -6.32
N ASP A 53 -16.84 -3.55 -5.33
CA ASP A 53 -18.13 -3.32 -4.72
C ASP A 53 -18.14 -1.94 -4.03
N PRO A 54 -19.08 -1.04 -4.36
CA PRO A 54 -19.17 0.30 -3.76
C PRO A 54 -19.29 0.32 -2.23
N ALA A 55 -19.82 -0.74 -1.63
CA ALA A 55 -19.97 -0.87 -0.18
C ALA A 55 -18.66 -1.27 0.54
N THR A 56 -17.63 -1.71 -0.20
CA THR A 56 -16.33 -2.11 0.38
C THR A 56 -15.12 -1.42 -0.22
N LYS A 57 -15.13 -1.05 -1.52
CA LYS A 57 -13.97 -0.49 -2.23
C LYS A 57 -12.75 -1.41 -2.04
N CYS A 58 -11.54 -0.86 -1.85
CA CYS A 58 -10.37 -1.65 -1.46
C CYS A 58 -10.35 -2.05 0.03
N CYS A 59 -11.34 -1.64 0.82
CA CYS A 59 -11.42 -1.95 2.26
C CYS A 59 -11.95 -3.36 2.54
N THR A 60 -11.60 -4.34 1.70
CA THR A 60 -11.64 -5.77 2.05
C THR A 60 -10.31 -6.25 2.62
N TYR A 61 -9.30 -5.37 2.70
CA TYR A 61 -8.06 -5.63 3.41
C TYR A 61 -8.16 -5.19 4.88
N MET A 62 -7.91 -6.12 5.81
CA MET A 62 -7.81 -5.83 7.24
C MET A 62 -6.35 -5.48 7.61
N PRO A 63 -6.04 -4.25 8.05
CA PRO A 63 -4.68 -3.88 8.43
C PRO A 63 -4.27 -4.47 9.78
N THR A 64 -2.97 -4.73 9.93
CA THR A 64 -2.33 -4.89 11.23
C THR A 64 -2.08 -3.51 11.82
N LEU A 65 -2.70 -3.15 12.94
CA LEU A 65 -2.38 -1.91 13.64
C LEU A 65 -1.33 -2.20 14.70
N TRP A 66 -0.11 -1.69 14.50
CA TRP A 66 0.99 -1.90 15.46
C TRP A 66 0.73 -1.16 16.78
N ASN A 67 1.38 -1.60 17.85
CA ASN A 67 1.16 -1.08 19.21
C ASN A 67 1.14 0.46 19.32
N TYR A 68 2.09 1.15 18.70
CA TYR A 68 2.14 2.61 18.72
C TYR A 68 1.11 3.28 17.80
N GLN A 69 0.61 2.56 16.77
CA GLN A 69 -0.49 3.02 15.91
C GLN A 69 -1.83 2.92 16.64
N VAL A 70 -2.05 1.80 17.36
CA VAL A 70 -3.18 1.65 18.27
C VAL A 70 -3.16 2.77 19.30
N GLY A 71 -2.01 3.01 19.95
CA GLY A 71 -1.86 4.11 20.89
C GLY A 71 -2.14 5.49 20.28
N ALA A 72 -1.68 5.75 19.05
CA ALA A 72 -1.97 7.00 18.35
C ALA A 72 -3.48 7.21 18.12
N LEU A 73 -4.20 6.15 17.74
CA LEU A 73 -5.65 6.20 17.49
C LEU A 73 -6.45 6.38 18.78
N LEU A 74 -6.01 5.77 19.88
CA LEU A 74 -6.63 5.96 21.19
C LEU A 74 -6.38 7.36 21.76
N ALA A 75 -5.19 7.94 21.50
CA ALA A 75 -4.81 9.26 21.98
C ALA A 75 -5.40 10.42 21.16
N ASP A 76 -5.82 10.19 19.92
CA ASP A 76 -6.41 11.21 19.07
C ASP A 76 -7.84 11.54 19.54
N ALA A 77 -7.98 12.59 20.35
CA ALA A 77 -9.25 13.05 20.90
C ALA A 77 -10.08 13.92 19.93
N SER A 78 -9.63 14.11 18.69
CA SER A 78 -10.38 14.93 17.72
C SER A 78 -11.77 14.34 17.44
N PRO A 79 -12.79 15.18 17.22
CA PRO A 79 -14.12 14.72 16.84
C PRO A 79 -14.10 13.84 15.58
N GLU A 80 -13.24 14.16 14.62
CA GLU A 80 -13.13 13.41 13.37
C GLU A 80 -12.51 12.02 13.55
N ALA A 81 -11.70 11.81 14.60
CA ALA A 81 -11.13 10.51 14.93
C ALA A 81 -12.08 9.64 15.78
N ALA A 82 -13.19 10.19 16.30
CA ALA A 82 -14.02 9.51 17.29
C ALA A 82 -14.59 8.17 16.81
N GLU A 83 -15.12 8.11 15.59
CA GLU A 83 -15.65 6.86 15.03
C GLU A 83 -14.54 5.85 14.74
N GLY A 84 -13.42 6.30 14.18
CA GLY A 84 -12.23 5.47 13.99
C GLY A 84 -11.72 4.88 15.30
N ARG A 85 -11.61 5.69 16.35
CA ARG A 85 -11.22 5.28 17.69
C ARG A 85 -12.16 4.21 18.24
N ARG A 86 -13.49 4.39 18.11
CA ARG A 86 -14.48 3.37 18.51
C ARG A 86 -14.25 2.01 17.84
N THR A 87 -13.86 1.99 16.56
CA THR A 87 -13.57 0.71 15.86
C THR A 87 -12.33 0.01 16.43
N VAL A 88 -11.33 0.76 16.89
CA VAL A 88 -10.14 0.21 17.55
C VAL A 88 -10.50 -0.30 18.95
N GLU A 89 -11.27 0.48 19.72
CA GLU A 89 -11.74 0.10 21.05
C GLU A 89 -12.56 -1.19 21.01
N ALA A 90 -13.48 -1.31 20.06
CA ALA A 90 -14.25 -2.53 19.85
C ALA A 90 -13.36 -3.76 19.61
N ARG A 91 -12.25 -3.60 18.87
CA ARG A 91 -11.28 -4.69 18.67
C ARG A 91 -10.53 -5.02 19.95
N LEU A 92 -10.14 -4.02 20.74
CA LEU A 92 -9.46 -4.22 22.03
C LEU A 92 -10.37 -4.95 23.03
N ASP A 93 -11.63 -4.55 23.08
CA ASP A 93 -12.63 -5.14 23.99
C ASP A 93 -12.99 -6.58 23.56
N ALA A 94 -13.03 -6.85 22.25
CA ALA A 94 -13.18 -8.22 21.72
C ALA A 94 -11.97 -9.11 22.04
N GLY A 95 -10.76 -8.56 22.15
CA GLY A 95 -9.56 -9.32 22.53
C GLY A 95 -9.05 -10.34 21.51
N ILE A 96 -9.66 -10.42 20.32
CA ILE A 96 -9.28 -11.36 19.24
C ILE A 96 -8.08 -10.79 18.48
N ALA A 97 -6.98 -11.55 18.43
CA ALA A 97 -5.72 -11.13 17.79
C ALA A 97 -5.15 -9.79 18.33
N VAL A 98 -5.40 -9.51 19.61
CA VAL A 98 -4.90 -8.33 20.32
C VAL A 98 -3.79 -8.73 21.30
N GLY A 99 -2.67 -8.01 21.28
CA GLY A 99 -1.52 -8.26 22.16
C GLY A 99 -0.54 -7.08 22.18
N PRO A 100 0.61 -7.22 22.87
CA PRO A 100 1.62 -6.16 22.93
C PRO A 100 2.21 -5.72 21.58
N LEU A 101 2.06 -6.52 20.51
CA LEU A 101 2.42 -6.09 19.16
C LEU A 101 1.37 -5.17 18.51
N GLY A 102 0.14 -5.17 19.01
CA GLY A 102 -0.98 -4.37 18.49
C GLY A 102 -2.25 -5.18 18.24
N CYS A 103 -3.06 -4.68 17.30
CA CYS A 103 -4.26 -5.34 16.80
C CYS A 103 -3.95 -6.00 15.45
N LEU A 104 -3.56 -7.27 15.48
CA LEU A 104 -3.15 -8.05 14.31
C LEU A 104 -4.37 -8.51 13.50
N ARG A 105 -4.17 -9.03 12.29
CA ARG A 105 -5.27 -9.65 11.53
C ARG A 105 -5.80 -10.89 12.27
N THR A 106 -7.11 -11.13 12.21
CA THR A 106 -7.66 -12.32 12.85
C THR A 106 -7.26 -13.58 12.09
N PRO A 107 -7.12 -14.73 12.76
CA PRO A 107 -6.84 -16.04 12.15
C PRO A 107 -7.85 -16.41 11.06
N VAL A 108 -9.16 -16.20 11.34
CA VAL A 108 -10.25 -16.38 10.37
C VAL A 108 -10.03 -15.53 9.13
N TYR A 109 -9.72 -14.24 9.31
CA TYR A 109 -9.47 -13.33 8.20
C TYR A 109 -8.22 -13.77 7.40
N GLU A 110 -7.11 -14.10 8.06
CA GLU A 110 -5.87 -14.52 7.40
C GLU A 110 -6.06 -15.76 6.54
N THR A 111 -6.79 -16.76 7.04
CA THR A 111 -7.12 -17.97 6.29
C THR A 111 -7.98 -17.64 5.08
N ALA A 112 -9.06 -16.87 5.26
CA ALA A 112 -9.92 -16.47 4.14
C ALA A 112 -9.15 -15.63 3.10
N TYR A 113 -8.34 -14.67 3.55
CA TYR A 113 -7.64 -13.72 2.69
C TYR A 113 -6.67 -14.40 1.71
N ARG A 114 -6.00 -15.49 2.13
CA ARG A 114 -5.08 -16.27 1.28
C ARG A 114 -5.75 -16.86 0.04
N HIS A 115 -7.07 -17.08 0.07
CA HIS A 115 -7.80 -17.77 -0.99
C HIS A 115 -8.69 -16.85 -1.84
N ILE A 116 -8.69 -15.53 -1.59
CA ILE A 116 -9.61 -14.58 -2.26
C ILE A 116 -8.90 -13.56 -3.16
N ALA A 117 -7.71 -13.86 -3.69
CA ALA A 117 -6.98 -12.92 -4.56
C ALA A 117 -7.86 -12.41 -5.73
N GLY A 118 -8.65 -13.30 -6.33
CA GLY A 118 -9.61 -12.96 -7.40
C GLY A 118 -10.91 -12.29 -6.94
N ALA A 119 -11.10 -12.03 -5.65
CA ALA A 119 -12.31 -11.41 -5.10
C ALA A 119 -12.01 -10.16 -4.24
N PHE A 120 -10.76 -9.69 -4.24
CA PHE A 120 -10.36 -8.46 -3.57
C PHE A 120 -11.26 -7.28 -3.97
N GLY A 121 -11.73 -6.54 -2.97
CA GLY A 121 -12.62 -5.39 -3.14
C GLY A 121 -14.04 -5.73 -3.58
N ARG A 122 -14.44 -7.01 -3.63
CA ARG A 122 -15.76 -7.45 -4.11
C ARG A 122 -16.55 -8.31 -3.10
N VAL A 123 -16.00 -8.53 -1.91
CA VAL A 123 -16.58 -9.44 -0.91
C VAL A 123 -16.99 -8.66 0.34
N PRO A 124 -18.28 -8.27 0.46
CA PRO A 124 -18.80 -7.54 1.62
C PRO A 124 -18.51 -8.18 2.99
N SER A 125 -18.47 -9.51 3.07
CA SER A 125 -18.15 -10.22 4.32
C SER A 125 -16.70 -10.06 4.77
N MET A 126 -15.79 -9.62 3.89
CA MET A 126 -14.39 -9.34 4.19
C MET A 126 -14.13 -7.87 4.51
N ARG A 127 -15.18 -7.05 4.65
CA ARG A 127 -15.06 -5.62 4.91
C ARG A 127 -14.25 -5.38 6.18
N CYS A 128 -13.24 -4.53 6.05
CA CYS A 128 -12.34 -4.12 7.13
C CYS A 128 -13.16 -3.56 8.31
N PRO A 129 -12.86 -3.95 9.56
CA PRO A 129 -13.57 -3.47 10.74
C PRO A 129 -13.42 -1.95 10.98
N HIS A 130 -12.46 -1.32 10.29
CA HIS A 130 -12.19 0.11 10.37
C HIS A 130 -12.81 0.91 9.22
N TYR A 131 -13.60 0.27 8.34
CA TYR A 131 -14.34 0.96 7.28
C TYR A 131 -15.55 1.69 7.88
N LEU A 132 -15.60 3.00 7.67
CA LEU A 132 -16.72 3.84 8.08
C LEU A 132 -17.72 3.85 6.92
N ALA A 133 -18.82 3.11 7.06
CA ALA A 133 -19.83 3.00 6.03
C ALA A 133 -20.45 4.37 5.70
N ASP A 134 -20.61 5.21 6.73
CA ASP A 134 -21.01 6.60 6.54
C ASP A 134 -19.86 7.41 5.91
N GLY A 135 -20.06 7.82 4.66
CA GLY A 135 -19.06 8.49 3.82
C GLY A 135 -18.02 7.56 3.17
N GLY A 136 -18.00 6.26 3.48
CA GLY A 136 -17.12 5.28 2.84
C GLY A 136 -15.62 5.55 3.05
N ARG A 137 -15.23 5.90 4.28
CA ARG A 137 -13.88 6.36 4.66
C ARG A 137 -13.14 5.35 5.53
N CYS A 138 -11.83 5.53 5.66
CA CYS A 138 -10.99 4.73 6.56
C CYS A 138 -10.94 5.39 7.95
N GLY A 139 -11.52 4.74 8.96
CA GLY A 139 -11.54 5.25 10.34
C GLY A 139 -10.15 5.32 10.98
N VAL A 140 -9.21 4.50 10.51
CA VAL A 140 -7.83 4.47 11.02
C VAL A 140 -6.84 5.19 10.12
N TRP A 141 -7.30 6.01 9.16
CA TRP A 141 -6.45 6.65 8.15
C TRP A 141 -5.23 7.38 8.75
N ARG A 142 -5.40 8.06 9.89
CA ARG A 142 -4.35 8.84 10.57
C ARG A 142 -3.21 8.00 11.16
N ALA A 143 -3.41 6.69 11.33
CA ALA A 143 -2.40 5.77 11.83
C ALA A 143 -2.47 4.39 11.15
N ARG A 144 -2.93 4.34 9.90
CA ARG A 144 -2.99 3.08 9.14
C ARG A 144 -1.59 2.61 8.82
N GLU A 145 -1.43 1.29 8.75
CA GLU A 145 -0.16 0.63 8.46
C GLU A 145 0.27 0.76 6.99
N SER A 146 1.54 0.46 6.76
CA SER A 146 2.24 0.58 5.49
C SER A 146 1.45 0.07 4.29
N THR A 147 0.89 -1.13 4.33
CA THR A 147 0.13 -1.74 3.23
C THR A 147 -1.01 -0.84 2.77
N CYS A 148 -1.89 -0.41 3.67
CA CYS A 148 -2.98 0.50 3.32
C CYS A 148 -2.51 1.91 2.97
N ALA A 149 -1.39 2.36 3.54
CA ALA A 149 -0.83 3.68 3.28
C ALA A 149 -0.17 3.80 1.90
N THR A 150 0.35 2.69 1.36
CA THR A 150 1.07 2.64 0.07
C THR A 150 0.31 1.88 -1.02
N TRP A 151 -0.92 1.44 -0.76
CA TRP A 151 -1.75 0.79 -1.77
C TRP A 151 -2.51 1.80 -2.62
N PHE A 152 -2.29 1.75 -3.92
CA PHE A 152 -3.02 2.55 -4.91
C PHE A 152 -3.49 1.66 -6.05
N CYS A 153 -4.77 1.79 -6.41
CA CYS A 153 -5.35 1.07 -7.55
C CYS A 153 -4.91 1.65 -8.90
N LYS A 154 -4.54 2.93 -8.93
CA LYS A 154 -4.10 3.70 -10.10
C LYS A 154 -2.87 4.52 -9.76
N HIS A 155 -1.97 4.66 -10.72
CA HIS A 155 -0.67 5.31 -10.53
C HIS A 155 -0.47 6.44 -11.55
N GLU A 156 -0.26 7.67 -11.12
CA GLU A 156 -0.01 8.84 -11.99
C GLU A 156 1.16 8.57 -12.96
N ARG A 157 2.17 7.86 -12.46
CA ARG A 157 3.37 7.48 -13.20
C ARG A 157 3.41 6.01 -13.61
N GLY A 158 2.25 5.39 -13.76
CA GLY A 158 2.13 4.04 -14.28
C GLY A 158 2.94 3.01 -13.49
N GLU A 159 3.67 2.17 -14.22
CA GLU A 159 4.59 1.16 -13.71
C GLU A 159 5.68 1.77 -12.81
N LEU A 160 6.19 2.96 -13.18
CA LEU A 160 7.21 3.65 -12.38
C LEU A 160 6.65 4.16 -11.05
N GLY A 161 5.38 4.58 -11.03
CA GLY A 161 4.63 4.89 -9.81
C GLY A 161 4.48 3.66 -8.93
N LYS A 162 3.95 2.56 -9.49
CA LYS A 162 3.80 1.28 -8.78
C LYS A 162 5.11 0.79 -8.18
N ALA A 163 6.19 0.78 -8.97
CA ALA A 163 7.50 0.34 -8.52
C ALA A 163 8.04 1.19 -7.36
N PHE A 164 7.77 2.50 -7.33
CA PHE A 164 8.12 3.33 -6.19
C PHE A 164 7.32 2.95 -4.93
N TRP A 165 6.00 2.86 -5.04
CA TRP A 165 5.13 2.54 -3.90
C TRP A 165 5.38 1.14 -3.35
N ASP A 166 5.68 0.15 -4.19
CA ASP A 166 6.08 -1.19 -3.76
C ASP A 166 7.38 -1.17 -2.95
N ARG A 167 8.37 -0.35 -3.34
CA ARG A 167 9.62 -0.20 -2.57
C ARG A 167 9.40 0.56 -1.27
N LEU A 168 8.53 1.57 -1.29
CA LEU A 168 8.16 2.30 -0.09
C LEU A 168 7.40 1.41 0.89
N HIS A 169 6.49 0.56 0.39
CA HIS A 169 5.78 -0.44 1.17
C HIS A 169 6.76 -1.36 1.92
N GLN A 170 7.74 -1.93 1.20
CA GLN A 170 8.76 -2.80 1.80
C GLN A 170 9.52 -2.09 2.92
N LEU A 171 9.97 -0.86 2.67
CA LEU A 171 10.68 -0.04 3.66
C LEU A 171 9.83 0.21 4.90
N LEU A 172 8.59 0.70 4.71
CA LEU A 172 7.70 1.04 5.80
C LEU A 172 7.30 -0.21 6.60
N ARG A 173 6.95 -1.32 5.93
CA ARG A 173 6.61 -2.58 6.61
C ARG A 173 7.73 -3.08 7.52
N ALA A 174 8.98 -3.03 7.05
CA ALA A 174 10.14 -3.39 7.85
C ALA A 174 10.34 -2.42 9.03
N ALA A 175 10.14 -1.11 8.79
CA ALA A 175 10.30 -0.09 9.82
C ALA A 175 9.24 -0.21 10.92
N GLU A 176 7.99 -0.40 10.54
CA GLU A 176 6.88 -0.59 11.47
C GLU A 176 7.10 -1.83 12.36
N ARG A 177 7.53 -2.95 11.78
CA ARG A 177 7.87 -4.18 12.52
C ARG A 177 9.01 -3.95 13.51
N ALA A 178 10.11 -3.33 13.06
CA ALA A 178 11.27 -3.05 13.92
C ALA A 178 10.88 -2.15 15.11
N VAL A 179 10.09 -1.10 14.85
CA VAL A 179 9.60 -0.19 15.89
C VAL A 179 8.65 -0.90 16.85
N ALA A 180 7.72 -1.71 16.35
CA ALA A 180 6.78 -2.45 17.20
C ALA A 180 7.50 -3.42 18.15
N HIS A 181 8.50 -4.15 17.66
CA HIS A 181 9.33 -5.05 18.48
C HIS A 181 10.17 -4.28 19.49
N TRP A 182 10.77 -3.15 19.07
CA TRP A 182 11.50 -2.28 19.99
C TRP A 182 10.61 -1.79 21.13
N VAL A 183 9.36 -1.38 20.86
CA VAL A 183 8.40 -0.99 21.91
C VAL A 183 8.17 -2.11 22.92
N VAL A 184 7.94 -3.35 22.45
CA VAL A 184 7.73 -4.51 23.33
C VAL A 184 8.93 -4.73 24.26
N LEU A 185 10.15 -4.60 23.73
CA LEU A 185 11.37 -4.70 24.52
C LEU A 185 11.50 -3.54 25.52
N GLN A 186 11.20 -2.31 25.10
CA GLN A 186 11.34 -1.11 25.94
C GLN A 186 10.31 -1.02 27.08
N LEU A 187 9.15 -1.63 26.90
CA LEU A 187 8.07 -1.65 27.89
C LEU A 187 8.12 -2.88 28.81
N ASP A 188 9.11 -3.76 28.64
CA ASP A 188 9.32 -4.97 29.43
C ASP A 188 8.02 -5.74 29.70
N VAL A 189 7.56 -6.46 28.67
CA VAL A 189 6.42 -7.38 28.83
C VAL A 189 6.73 -8.59 29.73
N GLY A 190 8.01 -8.80 30.08
CA GLY A 190 8.52 -9.97 30.80
C GLY A 190 8.94 -11.11 29.87
N ASP A 191 9.94 -11.89 30.31
CA ASP A 191 10.62 -12.91 29.49
C ASP A 191 9.68 -13.97 28.90
N ALA A 192 8.68 -14.43 29.68
CA ALA A 192 7.71 -15.43 29.23
C ALA A 192 6.81 -14.88 28.10
N ALA A 193 6.36 -13.63 28.24
CA ALA A 193 5.59 -12.96 27.19
C ALA A 193 6.47 -12.70 25.97
N LEU A 194 7.73 -12.30 26.18
CA LEU A 194 8.68 -12.06 25.10
C LEU A 194 8.93 -13.33 24.27
N GLY A 195 9.13 -14.48 24.92
CA GLY A 195 9.27 -15.78 24.25
C GLY A 195 8.02 -16.23 23.49
N THR A 196 6.85 -15.70 23.84
CA THR A 196 5.60 -15.94 23.09
C THR A 196 5.47 -15.00 21.88
N LEU A 197 5.97 -13.77 21.98
CA LEU A 197 5.78 -12.71 20.96
C LEU A 197 6.84 -12.70 19.87
N LEU A 198 8.08 -13.13 20.18
CA LEU A 198 9.21 -13.12 19.26
C LEU A 198 9.56 -14.57 18.88
N PRO A 199 9.02 -15.11 17.78
CA PRO A 199 9.43 -16.43 17.34
C PRO A 199 10.86 -16.40 16.75
N PRO A 200 11.67 -17.46 16.92
CA PRO A 200 12.77 -17.76 15.99
C PRO A 200 12.20 -18.17 14.62
N PRO A 201 12.94 -18.03 13.50
CA PRO A 201 12.39 -18.25 12.16
C PRO A 201 12.38 -19.73 11.77
N ALA A 202 11.19 -20.26 11.43
CA ALA A 202 10.83 -21.00 10.20
C ALA A 202 9.64 -21.93 10.44
N GLY A 203 8.55 -21.75 9.67
CA GLY A 203 7.34 -22.57 9.72
C GLY A 203 6.20 -21.75 9.13
N ALA A 204 5.33 -22.36 8.33
CA ALA A 204 4.33 -21.64 7.58
C ALA A 204 3.43 -20.83 8.53
N LEU A 205 2.79 -19.77 8.02
CA LEU A 205 1.72 -19.03 8.69
C LEU A 205 0.54 -19.94 9.14
N ALA A 206 0.58 -21.23 8.77
CA ALA A 206 -0.30 -22.31 9.23
C ALA A 206 0.08 -22.89 10.61
N ASP A 207 1.35 -22.80 11.03
CA ASP A 207 1.82 -23.28 12.35
C ASP A 207 1.62 -22.23 13.46
N LEU A 208 1.08 -21.05 13.11
CA LEU A 208 0.89 -19.91 14.00
C LEU A 208 -0.50 -19.84 14.65
N PHE A 209 -1.44 -20.66 14.22
CA PHE A 209 -2.82 -20.62 14.69
C PHE A 209 -3.22 -21.95 15.33
N THR A 210 -3.80 -21.88 16.52
CA THR A 210 -4.37 -23.03 17.22
C THR A 210 -5.90 -23.10 16.98
N PRO A 211 -6.60 -24.19 17.31
CA PRO A 211 -8.06 -24.22 17.24
C PRO A 211 -8.71 -23.06 18.02
N GLU A 212 -8.16 -22.72 19.18
CA GLU A 212 -8.63 -21.65 20.06
C GLU A 212 -8.58 -20.27 19.38
N ASP A 213 -7.65 -20.06 18.45
CA ASP A 213 -7.53 -18.84 17.64
C ASP A 213 -8.74 -18.60 16.71
N PHE A 214 -9.55 -19.64 16.44
CA PHE A 214 -10.79 -19.57 15.66
C PHE A 214 -12.06 -19.53 16.53
N GLU A 215 -11.98 -19.91 17.81
CA GLU A 215 -13.13 -20.07 18.71
C GLU A 215 -13.49 -18.81 19.51
N GLY A 216 -12.66 -17.75 19.45
CA GLY A 216 -13.00 -16.44 20.00
C GLY A 216 -11.85 -15.74 20.72
N PRO A 217 -12.13 -14.93 21.75
CA PRO A 217 -11.10 -14.27 22.54
C PRO A 217 -10.23 -15.29 23.29
N ARG A 218 -8.94 -14.99 23.46
CA ARG A 218 -8.02 -15.82 24.26
C ARG A 218 -8.55 -16.02 25.68
N SER A 219 -8.27 -17.18 26.25
CA SER A 219 -8.57 -17.43 27.67
C SER A 219 -7.83 -16.43 28.58
N PRO A 220 -8.34 -16.16 29.80
CA PRO A 220 -7.66 -15.27 30.74
C PRO A 220 -6.20 -15.68 31.03
N ALA A 221 -5.90 -16.98 31.08
CA ALA A 221 -4.56 -17.51 31.30
C ALA A 221 -3.62 -17.21 30.12
N GLU A 222 -4.08 -17.40 28.89
CA GLU A 222 -3.29 -17.07 27.70
C GLU A 222 -3.08 -15.57 27.54
N ARG A 223 -4.12 -14.77 27.87
CA ARG A 223 -4.00 -13.31 27.91
C ARG A 223 -2.93 -12.89 28.92
N ALA A 224 -2.91 -13.50 30.10
CA ALA A 224 -1.87 -13.24 31.10
C ALA A 224 -0.48 -13.62 30.59
N ARG A 225 -0.34 -14.75 29.89
CA ARG A 225 0.93 -15.19 29.28
C ARG A 225 1.44 -14.21 28.21
N VAL A 226 0.56 -13.71 27.34
CA VAL A 226 0.91 -12.83 26.22
C VAL A 226 1.21 -11.40 26.68
N TRP A 227 0.45 -10.88 27.64
CA TRP A 227 0.61 -9.51 28.13
C TRP A 227 1.60 -9.39 29.29
N GLY A 228 1.87 -10.48 30.00
CA GLY A 228 2.78 -10.52 31.14
C GLY A 228 2.46 -9.44 32.17
N ARG A 229 3.42 -8.56 32.46
CA ARG A 229 3.26 -7.48 33.47
C ARG A 229 2.18 -6.45 33.10
N TRP A 230 1.74 -6.43 31.85
CA TRP A 230 0.76 -5.47 31.32
C TRP A 230 -0.67 -6.00 31.27
N THR A 231 -0.92 -7.21 31.79
CA THR A 231 -2.29 -7.75 31.88
C THR A 231 -3.20 -6.82 32.69
N GLY A 232 -4.36 -6.50 32.13
CA GLY A 232 -5.32 -5.54 32.70
C GLY A 232 -4.91 -4.06 32.54
N ARG A 233 -3.76 -3.78 31.92
CA ARG A 233 -3.23 -2.43 31.66
C ARG A 233 -2.97 -2.20 30.16
N GLU A 234 -3.68 -2.91 29.29
CA GLU A 234 -3.40 -2.96 27.86
C GLU A 234 -3.54 -1.58 27.19
N ARG A 235 -4.55 -0.79 27.58
CA ARG A 235 -4.73 0.57 27.07
C ARG A 235 -3.58 1.51 27.49
N ALA A 236 -3.06 1.34 28.71
CA ALA A 236 -1.90 2.10 29.18
C ALA A 236 -0.63 1.71 28.41
N PHE A 237 -0.43 0.42 28.12
CA PHE A 237 0.68 -0.05 27.27
C PHE A 237 0.68 0.66 25.91
N PHE A 238 -0.47 0.72 25.24
CA PHE A 238 -0.56 1.39 23.94
C PHE A 238 -0.32 2.90 24.02
N ALA A 239 -0.80 3.58 25.06
CA ALA A 239 -0.52 4.99 25.28
C ALA A 239 1.00 5.23 25.44
N GLU A 240 1.70 4.39 26.21
CA GLU A 240 3.15 4.49 26.38
C GLU A 240 3.92 4.14 25.09
N ALA A 241 3.45 3.15 24.33
CA ALA A 241 3.99 2.80 23.01
C ALA A 241 3.96 4.02 22.07
N HIS A 242 2.81 4.69 21.97
CA HIS A 242 2.66 5.90 21.18
C HIS A 242 3.60 7.01 21.65
N ALA A 243 3.65 7.29 22.96
CA ALA A 243 4.47 8.35 23.51
C ALA A 243 5.98 8.13 23.24
N ARG A 244 6.44 6.88 23.24
CA ARG A 244 7.84 6.53 22.90
C ARG A 244 8.11 6.75 21.41
N VAL A 245 7.27 6.21 20.54
CA VAL A 245 7.47 6.27 19.08
C VAL A 245 7.29 7.68 18.53
N ALA A 246 6.41 8.49 19.11
CA ALA A 246 6.20 9.88 18.70
C ALA A 246 7.51 10.72 18.69
N ARG A 247 8.48 10.35 19.55
CA ARG A 247 9.78 11.01 19.68
C ARG A 247 10.87 10.47 18.72
N LEU A 248 10.65 9.33 18.08
CA LEU A 248 11.63 8.74 17.17
C LEU A 248 11.75 9.52 15.86
N ARG A 249 12.99 9.77 15.45
CA ARG A 249 13.39 10.26 14.13
C ARG A 249 13.72 9.09 13.21
N TRP A 250 13.79 9.34 11.90
CA TRP A 250 14.11 8.29 10.94
C TRP A 250 15.48 7.64 11.22
N ARG A 251 16.48 8.43 11.66
CA ARG A 251 17.79 7.90 12.04
C ARG A 251 17.71 6.82 13.13
N ASP A 252 16.80 7.00 14.10
CA ASP A 252 16.65 6.09 15.23
C ASP A 252 16.01 4.79 14.72
N ILE A 253 14.97 4.91 13.88
CA ILE A 253 14.27 3.77 13.27
C ILE A 253 15.21 2.97 12.37
N ARG A 254 15.99 3.65 11.53
CA ARG A 254 17.03 3.03 10.69
C ARG A 254 18.03 2.25 11.55
N ALA A 255 18.40 2.76 12.73
CA ALA A 255 19.26 2.03 13.66
C ALA A 255 18.58 0.78 14.23
N LEU A 256 17.29 0.87 14.60
CA LEU A 256 16.50 -0.26 15.12
C LEU A 256 16.39 -1.42 14.13
N GLY A 257 16.17 -1.14 12.84
CA GLY A 257 16.05 -2.20 11.82
C GLY A 257 17.35 -2.61 11.15
N GLY A 258 18.50 -2.07 11.60
CA GLY A 258 19.83 -2.52 11.17
C GLY A 258 20.04 -2.53 9.64
N THR A 259 20.77 -3.53 9.15
CA THR A 259 21.17 -3.61 7.73
C THR A 259 19.99 -3.80 6.79
N GLU A 260 18.92 -4.47 7.22
CA GLU A 260 17.69 -4.65 6.41
C GLU A 260 17.10 -3.30 6.04
N LEU A 261 16.87 -2.42 7.03
CA LEU A 261 16.32 -1.09 6.76
C LEU A 261 17.27 -0.21 5.95
N GLN A 262 18.57 -0.34 6.13
CA GLN A 262 19.55 0.41 5.33
C GLN A 262 19.48 0.03 3.85
N ALA A 263 19.36 -1.27 3.55
CA ALA A 263 19.21 -1.76 2.19
C ALA A 263 17.89 -1.29 1.57
N LEU A 264 16.78 -1.44 2.30
CA LEU A 264 15.46 -1.01 1.85
C LEU A 264 15.38 0.51 1.63
N GLU A 265 16.00 1.31 2.51
CA GLU A 265 16.07 2.77 2.33
C GLU A 265 16.81 3.13 1.04
N ARG A 266 17.95 2.49 0.77
CA ARG A 266 18.71 2.71 -0.47
C ARG A 266 17.87 2.39 -1.72
N LEU A 267 17.14 1.27 -1.70
CA LEU A 267 16.28 0.86 -2.80
C LEU A 267 15.08 1.82 -2.99
N ALA A 268 14.47 2.26 -1.90
CA ALA A 268 13.38 3.24 -1.92
C ALA A 268 13.85 4.61 -2.44
N ARG A 269 15.04 5.09 -2.00
CA ARG A 269 15.66 6.32 -2.52
C ARG A 269 15.94 6.24 -4.02
N ALA A 270 16.46 5.10 -4.50
CA ALA A 270 16.69 4.89 -5.93
C ALA A 270 15.37 4.91 -6.72
N ALA A 271 14.33 4.24 -6.21
CA ALA A 271 13.00 4.26 -6.84
C ALA A 271 12.37 5.66 -6.82
N TYR A 272 12.53 6.41 -5.72
CA TYR A 272 12.07 7.79 -5.59
C TYR A 272 12.76 8.73 -6.59
N ALA A 273 14.09 8.61 -6.76
CA ALA A 273 14.83 9.40 -7.73
C ALA A 273 14.37 9.13 -9.18
N ARG A 274 14.12 7.86 -9.53
CA ARG A 274 13.53 7.50 -10.82
C ARG A 274 12.10 8.00 -10.98
N HIS A 275 11.32 7.99 -9.89
CA HIS A 275 9.97 8.54 -9.86
C HIS A 275 9.95 10.07 -10.02
N ALA A 276 10.97 10.78 -9.52
CA ALA A 276 11.08 12.23 -9.67
C ALA A 276 11.64 12.66 -11.04
N SER A 277 12.37 11.78 -11.74
CA SER A 277 12.98 12.11 -13.03
C SER A 277 11.93 12.33 -14.13
N ALA A 278 12.04 13.43 -14.86
CA ALA A 278 11.22 13.75 -16.04
C ALA A 278 11.90 13.37 -17.38
N GLY A 279 13.17 12.96 -17.37
CA GLY A 279 13.94 12.66 -18.58
C GLY A 279 13.47 11.40 -19.30
N LEU A 280 13.29 11.49 -20.62
CA LEU A 280 13.05 10.32 -21.48
C LEU A 280 14.37 9.58 -21.78
N PRO A 281 14.35 8.24 -21.88
CA PRO A 281 15.46 7.48 -22.45
C PRO A 281 15.78 7.97 -23.87
N GLY A 282 17.05 7.98 -24.26
CA GLY A 282 17.47 8.45 -25.59
C GLY A 282 16.98 7.56 -26.75
N ARG A 283 16.68 6.30 -26.45
CA ARG A 283 16.21 5.26 -27.38
C ARG A 283 15.09 4.46 -26.72
N LEU A 284 14.04 4.19 -27.49
CA LEU A 284 12.86 3.48 -27.00
C LEU A 284 12.49 2.33 -27.95
N THR A 285 11.97 1.26 -27.37
CA THR A 285 11.33 0.13 -28.04
C THR A 285 9.90 -0.05 -27.53
N ALA A 286 9.04 -0.77 -28.25
CA ALA A 286 7.79 -1.28 -27.70
C ALA A 286 8.07 -2.17 -26.46
N GLY A 287 7.31 -1.95 -25.39
CA GLY A 287 7.36 -2.78 -24.18
C GLY A 287 6.46 -4.02 -24.28
N SER A 288 6.26 -4.70 -23.15
CA SER A 288 5.35 -5.84 -23.03
C SER A 288 4.03 -5.39 -22.41
N PHE A 289 2.93 -5.63 -23.10
CA PHE A 289 1.59 -5.28 -22.65
C PHE A 289 0.53 -6.17 -23.27
N GLU A 290 -0.58 -6.30 -22.56
CA GLU A 290 -1.81 -6.91 -23.05
C GLU A 290 -2.66 -5.89 -23.81
N PHE A 291 -3.42 -6.40 -24.77
CA PHE A 291 -4.18 -5.61 -25.73
C PHE A 291 -5.63 -6.10 -25.77
N SER A 292 -6.57 -5.19 -25.50
CA SER A 292 -8.00 -5.43 -25.69
C SER A 292 -8.55 -4.41 -26.70
N PRO A 293 -9.01 -4.85 -27.89
CA PRO A 293 -9.51 -3.95 -28.92
C PRO A 293 -10.80 -3.26 -28.48
N LEU A 294 -10.98 -2.01 -28.91
CA LEU A 294 -12.19 -1.22 -28.67
C LEU A 294 -12.98 -0.99 -29.96
N PRO A 295 -14.31 -0.85 -29.89
CA PRO A 295 -15.11 -0.32 -30.99
C PRO A 295 -14.54 1.04 -31.46
N GLY A 296 -14.31 1.18 -32.77
CA GLY A 296 -13.67 2.36 -33.35
C GLY A 296 -12.15 2.25 -33.57
N GLY A 297 -11.55 1.07 -33.39
CA GLY A 297 -10.18 0.76 -33.79
C GLY A 297 -9.08 1.18 -32.82
N GLY A 298 -9.45 1.73 -31.65
CA GLY A 298 -8.53 1.92 -30.54
C GLY A 298 -8.35 0.65 -29.69
N ALA A 299 -7.62 0.77 -28.58
CA ALA A 299 -7.47 -0.34 -27.65
C ALA A 299 -7.30 0.12 -26.21
N LEU A 300 -7.65 -0.76 -25.27
CA LEU A 300 -7.14 -0.73 -23.92
C LEU A 300 -5.83 -1.51 -23.88
N VAL A 301 -4.81 -0.89 -23.29
CA VAL A 301 -3.47 -1.46 -23.14
C VAL A 301 -3.11 -1.53 -21.67
N ALA A 302 -2.86 -2.73 -21.18
CA ALA A 302 -2.47 -3.01 -19.79
C ALA A 302 -1.08 -3.61 -19.75
N SER A 303 -0.14 -3.00 -19.02
CA SER A 303 1.24 -3.48 -18.89
C SER A 303 1.55 -3.99 -17.49
N TYR A 304 1.51 -3.11 -16.49
CA TYR A 304 1.83 -3.42 -15.10
C TYR A 304 0.60 -3.78 -14.25
N SER A 305 -0.60 -3.49 -14.74
CA SER A 305 -1.85 -3.71 -14.01
C SER A 305 -3.07 -3.69 -14.94
N HIS A 306 -3.94 -4.70 -14.82
CA HIS A 306 -5.23 -4.73 -15.53
C HIS A 306 -6.25 -3.73 -14.96
N THR A 307 -6.04 -3.20 -13.74
CA THR A 307 -6.94 -2.22 -13.11
C THR A 307 -6.62 -0.78 -13.49
N ASP A 308 -5.51 -0.54 -14.21
CA ASP A 308 -5.12 0.81 -14.67
C ASP A 308 -4.66 0.81 -16.14
N PRO A 309 -5.51 0.37 -17.09
CA PRO A 309 -5.15 0.35 -18.52
C PRO A 309 -5.11 1.76 -19.13
N LEU A 310 -4.28 1.92 -20.16
CA LEU A 310 -4.32 3.10 -21.04
C LEU A 310 -5.27 2.85 -22.21
N ARG A 311 -6.15 3.82 -22.48
CA ARG A 311 -6.89 3.86 -23.74
C ARG A 311 -6.02 4.54 -24.80
N LEU A 312 -5.63 3.81 -25.84
CA LEU A 312 -4.86 4.30 -26.97
C LEU A 312 -5.75 4.43 -28.22
N SER A 313 -5.58 5.53 -28.96
CA SER A 313 -6.22 5.70 -30.25
C SER A 313 -5.52 4.84 -31.32
N PRO A 314 -6.21 4.52 -32.45
CA PRO A 314 -5.59 3.79 -33.55
C PRO A 314 -4.31 4.45 -34.06
N VAL A 315 -4.30 5.78 -34.07
CA VAL A 315 -3.17 6.63 -34.49
C VAL A 315 -1.95 6.42 -33.59
N VAL A 316 -2.14 6.43 -32.26
CA VAL A 316 -1.04 6.21 -31.31
C VAL A 316 -0.53 4.77 -31.39
N LEU A 317 -1.44 3.79 -31.51
CA LEU A 317 -1.10 2.37 -31.65
C LEU A 317 -0.23 2.12 -32.89
N ALA A 318 -0.64 2.67 -34.04
CA ALA A 318 0.11 2.54 -35.28
C ALA A 318 1.51 3.15 -35.13
N ALA A 319 1.64 4.31 -34.48
CA ALA A 319 2.91 5.01 -34.31
C ALA A 319 3.92 4.27 -33.41
N LEU A 320 3.49 3.28 -32.59
CA LEU A 320 4.41 2.50 -31.75
C LEU A 320 5.50 1.78 -32.56
N ARG A 321 5.21 1.39 -33.81
CA ARG A 321 6.15 0.67 -34.68
C ARG A 321 7.42 1.45 -35.04
N PHE A 322 7.42 2.78 -34.88
CA PHE A 322 8.60 3.61 -35.13
C PHE A 322 9.59 3.64 -33.97
N PHE A 323 9.22 3.10 -32.80
CA PHE A 323 10.08 2.94 -31.64
C PHE A 323 10.63 1.52 -31.61
N ASP A 324 11.71 1.31 -32.35
CA ASP A 324 12.40 0.04 -32.58
C ASP A 324 13.86 0.05 -32.07
N GLY A 325 14.18 0.95 -31.15
CA GLY A 325 15.53 1.18 -30.64
C GLY A 325 16.31 2.32 -31.30
N ARG A 326 15.77 2.95 -32.35
CA ARG A 326 16.33 4.20 -32.90
C ARG A 326 16.23 5.37 -31.90
N PRO A 327 17.00 6.47 -32.10
CA PRO A 327 16.90 7.64 -31.23
C PRO A 327 15.48 8.23 -31.26
N VAL A 328 14.97 8.67 -30.10
CA VAL A 328 13.59 9.18 -29.97
C VAL A 328 13.28 10.29 -30.98
N ARG A 329 14.22 11.20 -31.23
CA ARG A 329 14.06 12.26 -32.24
C ARG A 329 13.84 11.70 -33.65
N ALA A 330 14.55 10.64 -34.01
CA ALA A 330 14.43 10.00 -35.33
C ALA A 330 13.12 9.20 -35.44
N ALA A 331 12.69 8.52 -34.38
CA ALA A 331 11.40 7.83 -34.33
C ALA A 331 10.23 8.81 -34.54
N ARG A 332 10.25 9.96 -33.85
CA ARG A 332 9.23 11.01 -34.01
C ARG A 332 9.19 11.57 -35.43
N ALA A 333 10.35 11.91 -36.01
CA ALA A 333 10.43 12.40 -37.38
C ALA A 333 9.94 11.37 -38.41
N ALA A 334 10.22 10.09 -38.19
CA ALA A 334 9.72 9.01 -39.07
C ALA A 334 8.19 8.85 -38.97
N SER A 335 7.64 8.90 -37.75
CA SER A 335 6.19 8.87 -37.51
C SER A 335 5.46 10.04 -38.19
N GLU A 336 6.04 11.24 -38.12
CA GLU A 336 5.50 12.42 -38.80
C GLU A 336 5.60 12.30 -40.32
N ALA A 337 6.74 11.86 -40.85
CA ALA A 337 6.94 11.77 -42.30
C ALA A 337 6.08 10.68 -42.97
N VAL A 338 5.83 9.56 -42.29
CA VAL A 338 5.12 8.40 -42.87
C VAL A 338 3.62 8.47 -42.59
N ASP A 339 3.22 8.78 -41.36
CA ASP A 339 1.82 8.74 -40.94
C ASP A 339 1.20 10.13 -40.70
N GLY A 340 1.99 11.22 -40.78
CA GLY A 340 1.55 12.55 -40.40
C GLY A 340 1.34 12.71 -38.89
N VAL A 341 1.90 11.81 -38.06
CA VAL A 341 1.65 11.75 -36.62
C VAL A 341 2.85 12.24 -35.85
N VAL A 342 2.66 13.34 -35.11
CA VAL A 342 3.64 13.83 -34.14
C VAL A 342 3.24 13.39 -32.74
N LEU A 343 3.98 12.44 -32.17
CA LEU A 343 3.82 12.09 -30.76
C LEU A 343 4.57 13.10 -29.89
N GLU A 344 3.81 13.85 -29.09
CA GLU A 344 4.35 14.84 -28.17
C GLU A 344 5.13 14.21 -27.02
N LEU A 345 6.17 14.92 -26.53
CA LEU A 345 7.03 14.41 -25.46
C LEU A 345 6.26 14.00 -24.18
N PRO A 346 5.22 14.74 -23.71
CA PRO A 346 4.41 14.30 -22.58
C PRO A 346 3.67 12.98 -22.82
N LEU A 347 3.20 12.73 -24.06
CA LEU A 347 2.56 11.46 -24.40
C LEU A 347 3.58 10.32 -24.43
N LEU A 348 4.75 10.53 -25.05
CA LEU A 348 5.83 9.54 -25.01
C LEU A 348 6.25 9.23 -23.57
N ARG A 349 6.30 10.25 -22.72
CA ARG A 349 6.58 10.06 -21.30
C ARG A 349 5.53 9.19 -20.64
N ARG A 350 4.25 9.45 -20.90
CA ARG A 350 3.16 8.62 -20.36
C ARG A 350 3.24 7.18 -20.86
N LEU A 351 3.57 6.96 -22.13
CA LEU A 351 3.75 5.61 -22.68
C LEU A 351 4.93 4.88 -22.02
N VAL A 352 6.03 5.58 -21.72
CA VAL A 352 7.16 5.02 -20.97
C VAL A 352 6.80 4.73 -19.52
N ASP A 353 6.12 5.66 -18.85
CA ASP A 353 5.68 5.52 -17.46
C ASP A 353 4.76 4.32 -17.27
N PHE A 354 3.93 4.03 -18.27
CA PHE A 354 3.02 2.89 -18.31
C PHE A 354 3.63 1.69 -19.03
N GLY A 355 4.95 1.60 -19.25
CA GLY A 355 5.59 0.40 -19.82
C GLY A 355 5.15 0.01 -21.24
N VAL A 356 4.39 0.85 -21.94
CA VAL A 356 4.02 0.65 -23.35
C VAL A 356 5.23 0.87 -24.26
N LEU A 357 6.08 1.82 -23.88
CA LEU A 357 7.42 1.98 -24.43
C LEU A 357 8.45 1.69 -23.33
N ALA A 358 9.56 1.06 -23.69
CA ALA A 358 10.65 0.73 -22.77
C ALA A 358 11.98 1.29 -23.30
N PRO A 359 12.98 1.56 -22.43
CA PRO A 359 14.34 1.84 -22.88
C PRO A 359 14.87 0.70 -23.76
N ALA A 360 15.52 1.02 -24.88
CA ALA A 360 16.06 -0.02 -25.77
C ALA A 360 17.19 -0.84 -25.13
N ASP A 361 17.89 -0.26 -24.15
CA ASP A 361 19.06 -0.88 -23.50
C ASP A 361 18.70 -1.59 -22.19
N SER A 362 17.43 -1.57 -21.76
CA SER A 362 16.99 -2.39 -20.64
C SER A 362 16.79 -3.82 -21.14
N SER A 363 17.67 -4.74 -20.74
CA SER A 363 17.40 -6.17 -20.87
C SER A 363 16.00 -6.47 -20.30
N PRO A 364 15.22 -7.37 -20.93
CA PRO A 364 13.94 -7.78 -20.34
C PRO A 364 14.19 -8.30 -18.92
N PRO A 365 13.31 -8.00 -17.95
CA PRO A 365 13.39 -8.64 -16.64
C PRO A 365 13.31 -10.16 -16.85
N ALA A 366 14.27 -10.88 -16.27
CA ALA A 366 14.33 -12.33 -16.28
C ALA A 366 13.18 -12.97 -15.51
#